data_AF-A0A315ARU4-F1
#
_entry.id   AF-A0A315ARU4-F1
#
_cell.length_a   1.000
_cell.length_b   1.000
_cell.length_c   1.000
_cell.angle_alpha   90.00
_cell.angle_beta   90.00
_cell.angle_gamma   90.00
#
_symmetry.space_group_name_H-M   'P 1'
#
loop_
_entity.id
_entity.type
_entity.pdbx_description
1 polymer ?
#
loop_
_entity_poly.entity_id
_entity_poly.type
_entity_poly.pdbx_seq_one_letter_code
_entity_poly.pdbx_strand_id
1 'polypeptide(L)'
;MLQHSENATSDSMHNVGVKGVSRTTDFPSLPTEYLKDLSQRELMALNDLNHLLDELGPRFKDWIGREPLPVDADLLPSVVPGYKTPFRLLPYGFRPCLRDKDVTKYRRLARTVPPHLL
;
A
#
# COMPACT_ATOMS: atom_id res chain seq x y z
N MET A 1 -50.17 15.25 31.38
CA MET A 1 -50.57 14.69 30.07
C MET A 1 -49.71 15.33 28.99
N LEU A 2 -49.08 14.48 28.17
CA LEU A 2 -48.77 14.64 26.73
C LEU A 2 -47.88 15.85 26.35
N GLN A 3 -46.57 15.68 26.12
CA GLN A 3 -45.92 15.22 24.87
C GLN A 3 -46.44 15.92 23.61
N HIS A 4 -45.55 16.47 22.78
CA HIS A 4 -45.27 15.99 21.43
C HIS A 4 -44.06 16.74 20.83
N SER A 5 -43.06 15.96 20.46
CA SER A 5 -41.88 16.32 19.66
C SER A 5 -42.04 15.54 18.37
N GLU A 6 -42.23 16.21 17.23
CA GLU A 6 -42.13 15.58 15.91
C GLU A 6 -41.65 16.61 14.89
N ASN A 7 -40.46 16.39 14.34
CA ASN A 7 -40.10 16.87 13.02
C ASN A 7 -39.61 15.69 12.19
N ALA A 8 -40.44 15.38 11.20
CA ALA A 8 -40.21 14.43 10.13
C ALA A 8 -39.06 14.89 9.21
N THR A 9 -38.48 13.95 8.46
CA THR A 9 -38.55 13.91 6.98
C THR A 9 -37.43 13.01 6.40
N SER A 10 -37.85 11.84 5.88
CA SER A 10 -37.42 11.18 4.61
C SER A 10 -35.97 10.72 4.44
N ASP A 11 -35.64 9.70 3.64
CA ASP A 11 -36.36 8.58 3.06
C ASP A 11 -35.30 7.59 2.56
N SER A 12 -35.67 6.31 2.67
CA SER A 12 -35.36 5.20 1.76
C SER A 12 -34.04 5.21 0.96
N MET A 13 -33.08 4.43 1.45
CA MET A 13 -31.90 4.01 0.71
C MET A 13 -32.30 3.13 -0.49
N HIS A 14 -31.88 3.50 -1.70
CA HIS A 14 -31.85 2.60 -2.85
C HIS A 14 -30.42 2.09 -3.04
N ASN A 15 -30.21 0.82 -2.74
CA ASN A 15 -28.96 0.11 -2.90
C ASN A 15 -28.96 -0.54 -4.28
N VAL A 16 -28.30 0.11 -5.24
CA VAL A 16 -28.00 -0.46 -6.55
C VAL A 16 -26.96 -1.56 -6.37
N GLY A 17 -27.40 -2.81 -6.53
CA GLY A 17 -26.53 -3.98 -6.52
C GLY A 17 -25.62 -3.99 -7.73
N VAL A 18 -24.35 -3.66 -7.55
CA VAL A 18 -23.29 -4.02 -8.49
C VAL A 18 -22.66 -5.31 -8.02
N LYS A 19 -23.02 -6.40 -8.69
CA LYS A 19 -22.50 -7.74 -8.45
C LYS A 19 -21.07 -7.83 -9.01
N GLY A 20 -20.09 -7.50 -8.17
CA GLY A 20 -18.67 -7.68 -8.46
C GLY A 20 -18.30 -9.16 -8.39
N VAL A 21 -17.82 -9.68 -9.51
CA VAL A 21 -17.41 -11.08 -9.73
C VAL A 21 -16.35 -11.48 -8.70
N SER A 22 -16.71 -12.38 -7.79
CA SER A 22 -15.77 -13.08 -6.92
C SER A 22 -14.93 -14.01 -7.78
N ARG A 23 -13.69 -13.62 -8.10
CA ARG A 23 -12.67 -14.58 -8.50
C ARG A 23 -11.96 -15.04 -7.24
N THR A 24 -12.30 -16.27 -6.86
CA THR A 24 -11.51 -17.14 -5.98
C THR A 24 -10.09 -17.25 -6.53
N THR A 25 -9.11 -16.85 -5.72
CA THR A 25 -7.74 -17.31 -5.83
C THR A 25 -7.30 -17.76 -4.45
N ASP A 26 -7.16 -19.07 -4.31
CA ASP A 26 -6.84 -19.81 -3.09
C ASP A 26 -5.38 -19.59 -2.66
N PHE A 27 -5.05 -18.37 -2.24
CA PHE A 27 -3.80 -18.08 -1.52
C PHE A 27 -4.16 -17.65 -0.11
N PRO A 28 -3.56 -18.26 0.94
CA PRO A 28 -3.85 -17.84 2.29
C PRO A 28 -3.35 -16.40 2.42
N SER A 29 -4.28 -15.47 2.66
CA SER A 29 -3.97 -14.25 3.39
C SER A 29 -3.29 -14.68 4.69
N LEU A 30 -1.96 -14.71 4.70
CA LEU A 30 -1.15 -15.04 5.88
C LEU A 30 -1.16 -13.84 6.83
N PRO A 31 -1.14 -14.07 8.16
CA PRO A 31 -2.36 -13.89 8.93
C PRO A 31 -2.20 -12.82 10.02
N THR A 32 -3.35 -12.38 10.54
CA THR A 32 -3.56 -11.60 11.78
C THR A 32 -2.83 -12.15 13.01
N GLU A 33 -2.20 -13.33 12.92
CA GLU A 33 -1.38 -13.96 13.96
C GLU A 33 -0.13 -13.15 14.31
N TYR A 34 0.55 -12.52 13.35
CA TYR A 34 1.69 -11.65 13.65
C TYR A 34 1.29 -10.47 14.53
N LEU A 35 0.07 -9.95 14.34
CA LEU A 35 -0.44 -8.86 15.18
C LEU A 35 -0.72 -9.30 16.61
N LYS A 36 -0.96 -10.60 16.87
CA LYS A 36 -1.20 -11.11 18.22
C LYS A 36 0.08 -11.19 19.05
N ASP A 37 1.22 -11.33 18.40
CA ASP A 37 2.53 -11.46 19.05
C ASP A 37 3.22 -10.10 19.31
N LEU A 38 2.67 -9.02 18.77
CA LEU A 38 3.22 -7.68 18.93
C LEU A 38 2.98 -7.11 20.32
N SER A 39 3.96 -6.37 20.82
CA SER A 39 3.79 -5.58 22.05
C SER A 39 2.75 -4.49 21.84
N GLN A 40 2.13 -4.04 22.92
CA GLN A 40 1.14 -2.95 22.88
C GLN A 40 1.68 -1.69 22.18
N ARG A 41 2.97 -1.37 22.37
CA ARG A 41 3.60 -0.22 21.71
C ARG A 41 3.65 -0.38 20.19
N GLU A 42 4.00 -1.56 19.71
CA GLU A 42 4.08 -1.84 18.27
C GLU A 42 2.70 -1.83 17.63
N LEU A 43 1.68 -2.33 18.33
CA LEU A 43 0.29 -2.24 17.87
C LEU A 43 -0.18 -0.79 17.74
N MET A 44 0.14 0.07 18.71
CA MET A 44 -0.18 1.50 18.61
C MET A 44 0.54 2.15 17.44
N ALA A 45 1.84 1.88 17.27
CA ALA A 45 2.63 2.40 16.15
C ALA A 45 2.09 1.93 14.78
N LEU A 46 1.63 0.69 14.68
CA LEU A 46 1.04 0.14 13.46
C LEU A 46 -0.33 0.77 13.16
N ASN A 47 -1.13 1.07 14.19
CA ASN A 47 -2.39 1.79 14.04
C ASN A 47 -2.15 3.23 13.56
N ASP A 48 -1.21 3.94 14.17
CA ASP A 48 -0.85 5.31 13.79
C ASP A 48 -0.31 5.35 12.35
N LEU A 49 0.51 4.36 11.98
CA LEU A 49 0.98 4.18 10.61
C LEU A 49 -0.18 3.94 9.65
N ASN A 50 -1.16 3.12 10.01
CA ASN A 50 -2.32 2.91 9.16
C ASN A 50 -3.14 4.19 8.96
N HIS A 51 -3.38 4.97 10.01
CA HIS A 51 -4.05 6.25 9.86
C HIS A 51 -3.31 7.19 8.91
N LEU A 52 -1.98 7.26 9.01
CA LEU A 52 -1.17 8.05 8.07
C LEU A 52 -1.32 7.56 6.62
N LEU A 53 -1.31 6.25 6.40
CA LEU A 53 -1.41 5.68 5.06
C LEU A 53 -2.80 5.89 4.43
N ASP A 54 -3.86 5.95 5.24
CA ASP A 54 -5.23 6.23 4.78
C ASP A 54 -5.37 7.66 4.21
N GLU A 55 -4.56 8.60 4.69
CA GLU A 55 -4.54 9.98 4.20
C GLU A 55 -3.80 10.14 2.86
N LEU A 56 -2.89 9.21 2.52
CA LEU A 56 -2.08 9.32 1.31
C LEU A 56 -2.87 8.98 0.05
N GLY A 57 -3.69 7.92 0.09
CA GLY A 57 -4.44 7.49 -1.07
C GLY A 57 -5.07 6.10 -0.95
N PRO A 58 -5.68 5.61 -2.03
CA PRO A 58 -6.32 4.30 -2.05
C PRO A 58 -5.33 3.18 -1.75
N ARG A 59 -5.75 2.20 -0.96
CA ARG A 59 -4.95 1.01 -0.64
C ARG A 59 -5.23 -0.13 -1.60
N PHE A 60 -4.23 -1.00 -1.77
CA PHE A 60 -4.41 -2.26 -2.49
C PHE A 60 -5.36 -3.18 -1.73
N LYS A 61 -6.47 -3.58 -2.37
CA LYS A 61 -7.48 -4.48 -1.79
C LYS A 61 -7.08 -5.95 -1.86
N ASP A 62 -6.38 -6.32 -2.92
CA ASP A 62 -5.97 -7.70 -3.20
C ASP A 62 -4.50 -7.93 -2.85
N TRP A 63 -3.98 -7.23 -1.83
CA TRP A 63 -2.59 -7.37 -1.42
C TRP A 63 -2.34 -8.73 -0.79
N ILE A 64 -1.41 -9.48 -1.35
CA ILE A 64 -1.04 -10.85 -0.90
C ILE A 64 0.13 -10.79 0.12
N GLY A 65 0.71 -9.61 0.35
CA GLY A 65 1.80 -9.41 1.30
C GLY A 65 1.33 -9.17 2.73
N ARG A 66 2.26 -8.78 3.61
CA ARG A 66 1.96 -8.46 5.02
C ARG A 66 1.31 -7.07 5.17
N GLU A 67 0.53 -6.88 6.22
CA GLU A 67 0.17 -5.54 6.71
C GLU A 67 1.41 -4.70 7.06
N PRO A 68 1.31 -3.36 6.96
CA PRO A 68 0.13 -2.60 6.53
C PRO A 68 -0.09 -2.68 5.01
N LEU A 69 -1.35 -2.62 4.59
CA LEU A 69 -1.71 -2.63 3.17
C LEU A 69 -1.03 -1.45 2.45
N PRO A 70 -0.30 -1.69 1.35
CA PRO A 70 0.37 -0.62 0.63
C PRO A 70 -0.63 0.32 -0.04
N VAL A 71 -0.20 1.56 -0.23
CA VAL A 71 -0.93 2.58 -0.99
C VAL A 71 -0.59 2.45 -2.47
N ASP A 72 -1.58 2.64 -3.34
CA ASP A 72 -1.39 2.63 -4.78
C ASP A 72 -0.63 3.89 -5.23
N ALA A 73 0.63 3.69 -5.64
CA ALA A 73 1.53 4.77 -6.02
C ALA A 73 1.08 5.48 -7.30
N ASP A 74 0.37 4.79 -8.20
CA ASP A 74 -0.09 5.37 -9.46
C ASP A 74 -1.27 6.34 -9.24
N LEU A 75 -1.95 6.21 -8.08
CA LEU A 75 -3.06 7.06 -7.67
C LEU A 75 -2.64 8.21 -6.74
N LEU A 76 -1.36 8.31 -6.40
CA LEU A 76 -0.86 9.43 -5.60
C LEU A 76 -0.81 10.72 -6.42
N PRO A 77 -0.94 11.90 -5.78
CA PRO A 77 -0.74 13.17 -6.45
C PRO A 77 0.63 13.23 -7.14
N SER A 78 0.65 13.55 -8.44
CA SER A 78 1.89 13.62 -9.24
C SER A 78 2.91 14.65 -8.73
N VAL A 79 2.45 15.66 -7.96
CA VAL A 79 3.30 16.71 -7.40
C VAL A 79 2.90 16.92 -5.95
N VAL A 80 3.85 16.73 -5.04
CA VAL A 80 3.70 17.04 -3.61
C VAL A 80 4.38 18.38 -3.34
N PRO A 81 3.63 19.46 -3.02
CA PRO A 81 4.21 20.77 -2.73
C PRO A 81 5.25 20.68 -1.61
N GLY A 82 6.45 21.20 -1.87
CA GLY A 82 7.54 21.20 -0.89
C GLY A 82 8.31 19.88 -0.75
N TYR A 83 7.94 18.84 -1.51
CA TYR A 83 8.73 17.60 -1.53
C TYR A 83 10.11 17.84 -2.14
N LYS A 84 11.15 17.58 -1.34
CA LYS A 84 12.54 17.58 -1.81
C LYS A 84 12.97 16.14 -2.04
N THR A 85 13.30 15.80 -3.29
CA THR A 85 13.85 14.48 -3.61
C THR A 85 15.09 14.23 -2.73
N PRO A 86 15.17 13.07 -2.05
CA PRO A 86 16.32 12.75 -1.22
C PRO A 86 17.59 12.78 -2.06
N PHE A 87 18.67 13.34 -1.50
CA PHE A 87 19.95 13.36 -2.18
C PHE A 87 20.48 11.94 -2.33
N ARG A 88 20.81 11.55 -3.56
CA ARG A 88 21.50 10.30 -3.83
C ARG A 88 22.99 10.46 -3.51
N LEU A 89 23.32 10.44 -2.22
CA LEU A 89 24.71 10.48 -1.77
C LEU A 89 25.35 9.12 -2.03
N LEU A 90 26.34 9.12 -2.91
CA LEU A 90 27.20 7.97 -3.10
C LEU A 90 28.31 8.02 -2.04
N PRO A 91 28.61 6.90 -1.34
CA PRO A 91 29.74 6.84 -0.43
C PRO A 91 31.03 7.33 -1.10
N TYR A 92 31.90 7.98 -0.35
CA TYR A 92 33.15 8.52 -0.88
C TYR A 92 33.97 7.43 -1.59
N GLY A 93 34.49 7.75 -2.78
CA GLY A 93 35.29 6.84 -3.59
C GLY A 93 34.51 5.84 -4.45
N PHE A 94 33.19 5.78 -4.33
CA PHE A 94 32.37 5.02 -5.27
C PHE A 94 32.10 5.83 -6.54
N ARG A 95 32.02 5.13 -7.68
CA ARG A 95 31.59 5.71 -8.96
C ARG A 95 30.08 5.51 -9.12
N PRO A 96 29.35 6.52 -9.63
CA PRO A 96 27.91 6.41 -9.85
C PRO A 96 27.55 5.40 -10.96
N CYS A 97 28.54 4.99 -11.75
CA CYS A 97 28.38 4.03 -12.85
C CYS A 97 29.11 2.73 -12.55
N LEU A 98 28.50 1.61 -12.96
CA LEU A 98 29.12 0.29 -12.97
C LEU A 98 30.27 0.25 -13.99
N ARG A 99 31.32 -0.53 -13.71
CA ARG A 99 32.40 -0.78 -14.69
C ARG A 99 31.93 -1.81 -15.72
N ASP A 100 32.56 -1.84 -16.89
CA ASP A 100 32.21 -2.77 -17.98
C ASP A 100 32.16 -4.24 -17.55
N LYS A 101 33.09 -4.65 -16.67
CA LYS A 101 33.12 -5.99 -16.09
C LYS A 101 31.88 -6.28 -15.24
N ASP A 102 31.48 -5.30 -14.42
CA ASP A 102 30.33 -5.41 -13.52
C ASP A 102 29.03 -5.44 -14.35
N VAL A 103 28.89 -4.55 -15.34
CA VAL A 103 27.77 -4.54 -16.30
C VAL A 103 27.66 -5.88 -17.03
N THR A 104 28.77 -6.43 -17.51
CA THR A 104 28.79 -7.73 -18.20
C THR A 104 28.34 -8.86 -17.28
N LYS A 105 28.78 -8.86 -16.02
CA LYS A 105 28.36 -9.85 -15.01
C LYS A 105 26.85 -9.77 -14.77
N TYR A 106 26.30 -8.59 -14.55
CA TYR A 106 24.86 -8.41 -14.34
C TYR A 106 24.05 -8.80 -15.58
N ARG A 107 24.50 -8.46 -16.79
CA ARG A 107 23.82 -8.88 -18.03
C ARG A 107 23.77 -10.40 -18.18
N ARG A 108 24.83 -11.11 -17.81
CA ARG A 108 24.84 -12.58 -17.83
C ARG A 108 23.87 -13.16 -16.81
N LEU A 109 23.82 -12.61 -15.60
CA LEU A 109 22.85 -13.01 -14.58
C LEU A 109 21.41 -12.70 -15.00
N ALA A 110 21.18 -11.55 -15.63
CA ALA A 110 19.87 -11.15 -16.10
C ALA A 110 19.30 -12.09 -17.18
N ARG A 111 20.14 -12.80 -17.94
CA ARG A 111 19.69 -13.74 -18.97
C ARG A 111 19.02 -15.00 -18.41
N THR A 112 19.35 -15.39 -17.18
CA THR A 112 18.76 -16.60 -16.56
C THR A 112 17.44 -16.29 -15.87
N VAL A 113 17.13 -15.02 -15.65
CA VAL A 113 15.90 -14.61 -15.00
C VAL A 113 14.88 -14.19 -16.09
N PRO A 114 13.64 -14.67 -16.04
CA PRO A 114 12.60 -14.28 -17.00
C PRO A 114 12.34 -12.76 -16.88
N PRO A 115 11.91 -12.02 -17.90
CA PRO A 115 11.63 -10.59 -17.75
C PRO A 115 10.48 -10.38 -16.77
N HIS A 116 10.76 -9.81 -15.59
CA HIS A 116 9.77 -9.56 -14.53
C HIS A 116 9.14 -8.16 -14.62
N LEU A 117 9.59 -7.32 -15.56
CA LEU A 117 9.07 -5.97 -15.78
C LEU A 117 9.05 -5.69 -17.28
N LEU A 118 7.85 -5.59 -17.85
CA LEU A 118 7.54 -4.95 -19.13
C LEU A 118 6.55 -3.82 -18.86
#